data_AF-A0A818BD29-F1
#
_entry.id   AF-A0A818BD29-F1
#
_cell.length_a   1.000
_cell.length_b   1.000
_cell.length_c   1.000
_cell.angle_alpha   90.00
_cell.angle_beta   90.00
_cell.angle_gamma   90.00
#
_symmetry.space_group_name_H-M   'P 1'
#
loop_
_entity.id
_entity.type
_entity.pdbx_description
1 polymer ?
#
loop_
_entity_poly.entity_id
_entity_poly.type
_entity_poly.pdbx_seq_one_letter_code
_entity_poly.pdbx_strand_id
1 'polypeptide(L)'
;MSSPSLATPLNKTRTADVKPIRLQLDPIRLHEPARSKLSTVETQRIMVVFDDLVQKMELIEMLPVIVSHADLFKNVIDTETMNEVYRHEELKQAYETNSSIRTISNIIEKLPQFENYTRRFDQSLSYNANEKIAYHYYIQQSIRNVLRRLLQHNRFDAVKLILKNNNLLPPPKDLMRVLKMLRDSAMERFLTTPLEEREKVDQMKNLNIRLSSNEAVIAKLEKELSDAVAERDAEVSQTLGIFIFLN
;
A
#
# COMPACT_ATOMS: atom_id res chain seq x y z
N MET A 1 32.53 -76.45 26.09
CA MET A 1 33.86 -76.08 26.62
C MET A 1 34.28 -74.81 25.88
N SER A 2 34.01 -73.63 26.44
CA SER A 2 34.83 -72.95 27.46
C SER A 2 35.78 -71.94 26.77
N SER A 3 35.26 -70.72 26.54
CA SER A 3 35.72 -69.42 27.10
C SER A 3 37.23 -69.07 27.09
N PRO A 4 37.65 -67.79 27.30
CA PRO A 4 37.01 -66.47 27.08
C PRO A 4 37.99 -65.31 26.69
N SER A 5 37.42 -64.08 26.65
CA SER A 5 37.97 -62.81 27.20
C SER A 5 38.93 -61.98 26.31
N LEU A 6 38.91 -60.64 26.22
CA LEU A 6 38.43 -59.54 27.09
C LEU A 6 38.29 -58.29 26.18
N ALA A 7 37.13 -57.69 25.94
CA ALA A 7 36.50 -56.58 26.68
C ALA A 7 37.36 -55.32 26.99
N THR A 8 37.16 -54.27 26.15
CA THR A 8 36.96 -52.82 26.46
C THR A 8 38.11 -51.93 27.00
N PRO A 9 37.99 -50.57 27.03
CA PRO A 9 37.06 -49.61 26.39
C PRO A 9 37.73 -48.29 25.87
N LEU A 10 36.89 -47.29 25.54
CA LEU A 10 37.11 -45.82 25.38
C LEU A 10 37.12 -45.37 23.91
N ASN A 11 36.26 -44.47 23.42
CA ASN A 11 35.61 -43.37 24.10
C ASN A 11 34.27 -43.02 23.43
N LYS A 12 33.21 -42.87 24.23
CA LYS A 12 31.90 -42.37 23.81
C LYS A 12 32.01 -40.86 23.62
N THR A 13 32.12 -40.38 22.38
CA THR A 13 31.70 -39.00 22.08
C THR A 13 30.17 -38.99 22.06
N ARG A 14 29.63 -38.55 23.19
CA ARG A 14 28.23 -38.22 23.43
C ARG A 14 27.82 -37.16 22.40
N THR A 15 27.26 -37.59 21.28
CA THR A 15 26.52 -36.70 20.38
C THR A 15 25.30 -36.24 21.15
N ALA A 16 25.39 -35.04 21.72
CA ALA A 16 24.22 -34.36 22.23
C ALA A 16 23.29 -34.14 21.04
N ASP A 17 22.16 -34.84 21.08
CA ASP A 17 21.07 -34.77 20.12
C ASP A 17 20.42 -33.37 20.26
N VAL A 18 21.04 -32.37 19.64
CA VAL A 18 20.47 -31.03 19.54
C VAL A 18 19.40 -31.11 18.46
N LYS A 19 18.18 -31.45 18.88
CA LYS A 19 17.00 -31.24 18.03
C LYS A 19 16.97 -29.76 17.65
N PRO A 20 17.05 -29.42 16.34
CA PRO A 20 16.89 -28.04 15.93
C PRO A 20 15.46 -27.63 16.26
N ILE A 21 15.31 -26.69 17.20
CA ILE A 21 14.02 -26.06 17.47
C ILE A 21 13.64 -25.30 16.20
N ARG A 22 12.84 -25.92 15.34
CA ARG A 22 12.18 -25.25 14.22
C ARG A 22 11.10 -24.33 14.77
N LEU A 23 11.47 -23.11 15.13
CA LEU A 23 10.50 -22.02 15.26
C LEU A 23 10.11 -21.61 13.83
N GLN A 24 9.08 -22.26 13.29
CA GLN A 24 8.34 -21.74 12.15
C GLN A 24 7.56 -20.51 12.62
N LEU A 25 8.24 -19.37 12.69
CA LEU A 25 7.59 -18.08 12.71
C LEU A 25 7.78 -17.53 11.30
N ASP A 26 6.72 -17.54 10.50
CA ASP A 26 6.70 -16.79 9.24
C ASP A 26 6.78 -15.31 9.61
N PRO A 27 7.90 -14.60 9.34
CA PRO A 27 8.00 -13.17 9.61
C PRO A 27 6.94 -12.37 8.84
N ILE A 28 6.40 -12.95 7.76
CA ILE A 28 5.32 -12.38 6.95
C ILE A 28 3.99 -12.37 7.71
N ARG A 29 3.71 -13.39 8.53
CA ARG A 29 2.46 -13.49 9.31
C ARG A 29 2.38 -12.53 10.49
N LEU A 30 3.50 -11.92 10.90
CA LEU A 30 3.53 -10.91 11.95
C LEU A 30 2.73 -9.65 11.56
N HIS A 31 2.59 -9.38 10.26
CA HIS A 31 1.96 -8.17 9.75
C HIS A 31 0.45 -8.28 9.59
N GLU A 32 -0.09 -9.48 9.43
CA GLU A 32 -1.53 -9.67 9.22
C GLU A 32 -2.31 -9.39 10.52
N PRO A 33 -3.47 -8.71 10.44
CA PRO A 33 -4.34 -8.57 11.60
C PRO A 33 -4.90 -9.94 12.01
N ALA A 34 -5.04 -10.17 13.32
CA ALA A 34 -5.55 -11.45 13.82
C ALA A 34 -7.03 -11.68 13.48
N ARG A 35 -7.74 -10.59 13.16
CA ARG A 35 -9.17 -10.60 12.80
C ARG A 35 -9.33 -10.26 11.32
N SER A 36 -10.26 -10.95 10.67
CA SER A 36 -10.66 -10.68 9.28
C SER A 36 -11.96 -9.87 9.17
N LYS A 37 -12.63 -9.58 10.30
CA LYS A 37 -13.93 -8.89 10.34
C LYS A 37 -13.93 -7.76 11.37
N LEU A 38 -14.60 -6.67 11.02
CA LEU A 38 -14.81 -5.50 11.88
C LEU A 38 -15.85 -5.83 12.97
N SER A 39 -15.45 -5.74 14.24
CA SER A 39 -16.32 -6.07 15.37
C SER A 39 -17.26 -4.92 15.79
N THR A 40 -16.91 -3.68 15.47
CA THR A 40 -17.61 -2.47 15.91
C THR A 40 -18.45 -1.87 14.79
N VAL A 41 -19.66 -1.41 15.14
CA VAL A 41 -20.60 -0.82 14.18
C VAL A 41 -20.06 0.49 13.61
N GLU A 42 -19.43 1.32 14.44
CA GLU A 42 -18.79 2.59 14.05
C GLU A 42 -17.76 2.37 12.95
N THR A 43 -16.94 1.34 13.11
CA THR A 43 -15.88 1.01 12.17
C THR A 43 -16.43 0.46 10.86
N GLN A 44 -17.48 -0.37 10.92
CA GLN A 44 -18.21 -0.78 9.72
C GLN A 44 -18.80 0.43 8.98
N ARG A 45 -19.38 1.40 9.69
CA ARG A 45 -19.92 2.63 9.09
C ARG A 45 -18.84 3.47 8.42
N ILE A 46 -17.67 3.62 9.05
CA ILE A 46 -16.53 4.32 8.46
C ILE A 46 -16.08 3.62 7.16
N MET A 47 -16.03 2.28 7.14
CA MET A 47 -15.64 1.55 5.93
C MET A 47 -16.65 1.67 4.80
N VAL A 48 -17.94 1.68 5.12
CA VAL A 48 -18.99 1.97 4.12
C VAL A 48 -18.80 3.36 3.51
N VAL A 49 -18.40 4.36 4.30
CA VAL A 49 -18.08 5.70 3.77
C VAL A 49 -16.86 5.65 2.85
N PHE A 50 -15.80 4.93 3.20
CA PHE A 50 -14.65 4.77 2.31
C PHE A 50 -15.03 4.07 1.00
N ASP A 51 -15.83 3.00 1.07
CA ASP A 51 -16.26 2.26 -0.12
C ASP A 51 -17.16 3.14 -1.02
N ASP A 52 -18.05 3.95 -0.44
CA ASP A 52 -18.87 4.95 -1.16
C ASP A 52 -18.01 6.06 -1.80
N LEU A 53 -16.96 6.54 -1.10
CA LEU A 53 -16.02 7.51 -1.66
C LEU A 53 -15.24 6.93 -2.84
N VAL A 54 -14.77 5.68 -2.74
CA VAL A 54 -14.09 4.98 -3.84
C VAL A 54 -15.04 4.85 -5.02
N GLN A 55 -16.28 4.42 -4.81
CA GLN A 55 -17.27 4.27 -5.88
C GLN A 55 -17.55 5.61 -6.59
N LYS A 56 -17.77 6.69 -5.82
CA LYS A 56 -18.01 8.04 -6.36
C LYS A 56 -16.82 8.55 -7.17
N MET A 57 -15.61 8.36 -6.64
CA MET A 57 -14.39 8.76 -7.35
C MET A 57 -14.21 7.95 -8.63
N GLU A 58 -14.52 6.65 -8.63
CA GLU A 58 -14.40 5.80 -9.82
C GLU A 58 -15.36 6.29 -10.89
N LEU A 59 -16.59 6.63 -10.48
CA LEU A 59 -17.59 7.17 -11.38
C LEU A 59 -17.17 8.49 -12.02
N ILE A 60 -16.62 9.41 -11.23
CA ILE A 60 -16.11 10.70 -11.73
C ILE A 60 -14.99 10.48 -12.75
N GLU A 61 -14.08 9.54 -12.50
CA GLU A 61 -13.01 9.20 -13.44
C GLU A 61 -13.52 8.57 -14.74
N MET A 62 -14.66 7.89 -14.71
CA MET A 62 -15.29 7.30 -15.89
C MET A 62 -16.07 8.32 -16.74
N LEU A 63 -16.49 9.47 -16.20
CA LEU A 63 -17.33 10.45 -16.93
C LEU A 63 -16.76 10.89 -18.29
N PRO A 64 -15.47 11.21 -18.45
CA PRO A 64 -14.93 11.63 -19.75
C PRO A 64 -15.01 10.51 -20.80
N VAL A 65 -14.84 9.25 -20.37
CA VAL A 65 -14.93 8.08 -21.25
C VAL A 65 -16.39 7.84 -21.66
N ILE A 66 -17.32 8.05 -20.73
CA ILE A 66 -18.77 7.96 -20.98
C ILE A 66 -19.18 9.01 -22.04
N VAL A 67 -18.70 10.25 -21.91
CA VAL A 67 -18.94 11.32 -22.89
C VAL A 67 -18.40 10.94 -24.27
N SER A 68 -17.19 10.38 -24.32
CA SER A 68 -16.52 9.99 -25.58
C SER A 68 -17.19 8.80 -26.28
N HIS A 69 -17.90 7.94 -25.55
CA HIS A 69 -18.55 6.73 -26.07
C HIS A 69 -20.04 6.67 -25.71
N ALA A 70 -20.73 7.80 -25.80
CA ALA A 70 -22.13 7.96 -25.39
C ALA A 70 -23.08 6.93 -26.00
N ASP A 71 -22.80 6.50 -27.24
CA ASP A 71 -23.59 5.48 -27.96
C ASP A 71 -23.70 4.15 -27.21
N LEU A 72 -22.66 3.75 -26.47
CA LEU A 72 -22.64 2.52 -25.69
C LEU A 72 -23.59 2.58 -24.48
N PHE A 73 -23.93 3.80 -24.03
CA PHE A 73 -24.69 4.02 -22.80
C PHE A 73 -26.16 4.38 -23.03
N LYS A 74 -26.61 4.51 -24.30
CA LYS A 74 -27.99 4.88 -24.65
C LYS A 74 -29.07 4.04 -23.98
N ASN A 75 -28.79 2.76 -23.73
CA ASN A 75 -29.73 1.82 -23.11
C ASN A 75 -29.65 1.78 -21.57
N VAL A 76 -28.61 2.38 -20.98
CA VAL A 76 -28.34 2.32 -19.54
C VAL A 76 -28.55 3.67 -18.87
N ILE A 77 -28.16 4.75 -19.55
CA ILE A 77 -28.27 6.12 -19.07
C ILE A 77 -29.32 6.82 -19.91
N ASP A 78 -30.37 7.34 -19.25
CA ASP A 78 -31.39 8.14 -19.93
C ASP A 78 -30.81 9.47 -20.44
N THR A 79 -31.47 10.05 -21.44
CA THR A 79 -31.03 11.28 -22.09
C THR A 79 -30.89 12.47 -21.13
N GLU A 80 -31.75 12.59 -20.11
CA GLU A 80 -31.65 13.67 -19.13
C GLU A 80 -30.38 13.53 -18.29
N THR A 81 -30.10 12.32 -17.81
CA THR A 81 -28.86 12.03 -17.07
C THR A 81 -27.63 12.23 -17.94
N MET A 82 -27.67 11.82 -19.21
CA MET A 82 -26.55 12.01 -20.13
C MET A 82 -26.29 13.50 -20.39
N ASN A 83 -27.34 14.32 -20.51
CA ASN A 83 -27.21 15.77 -20.63
C ASN A 83 -26.53 16.40 -19.41
N GLU A 84 -26.80 15.92 -18.20
CA GLU A 84 -26.10 16.38 -16.99
C GLU A 84 -24.62 15.99 -17.00
N VAL A 85 -24.28 14.82 -17.55
CA VAL A 85 -22.87 14.40 -17.73
C VAL A 85 -22.17 15.29 -18.75
N TYR A 86 -22.80 15.62 -19.89
CA TYR A 86 -22.25 16.56 -20.86
C TYR A 86 -22.02 17.95 -20.25
N ARG A 87 -23.02 18.49 -19.53
CA ARG A 87 -22.89 19.78 -18.82
C ARG A 87 -21.73 19.78 -17.83
N HIS A 88 -21.53 18.68 -17.11
CA HIS A 88 -20.41 18.56 -16.19
C HIS A 88 -19.06 18.61 -16.92
N GLU A 89 -18.92 17.90 -18.03
CA GLU A 89 -17.67 17.90 -18.82
C GLU A 89 -17.42 19.27 -19.47
N GLU A 90 -18.47 19.93 -19.97
CA GLU A 90 -18.39 21.32 -20.47
C GLU A 90 -17.90 22.28 -19.37
N LEU A 91 -18.47 22.20 -18.16
CA LEU A 91 -18.05 23.01 -17.01
C LEU A 91 -16.59 22.76 -16.62
N LYS A 92 -16.17 21.50 -16.62
CA LYS A 92 -14.79 21.10 -16.35
C LYS A 92 -13.83 21.64 -17.41
N GLN A 93 -14.17 21.51 -18.68
CA GLN A 93 -13.37 22.02 -19.79
C GLN A 93 -13.28 23.56 -19.75
N ALA A 94 -14.38 24.25 -19.44
CA ALA A 94 -14.40 25.70 -19.28
C ALA A 94 -13.48 26.15 -18.12
N TYR A 95 -13.53 25.46 -16.98
CA TYR A 95 -12.63 25.70 -15.85
C TYR A 95 -11.16 25.48 -16.23
N GLU A 96 -10.87 24.40 -16.95
CA GLU A 96 -9.52 24.10 -17.42
C GLU A 96 -9.04 25.12 -18.48
N THR A 97 -9.92 25.71 -19.27
CA THR A 97 -9.52 26.67 -20.31
C THR A 97 -9.34 28.08 -19.75
N ASN A 98 -9.97 28.41 -18.62
CA ASN A 98 -9.92 29.74 -18.02
C ASN A 98 -8.54 30.04 -17.37
N SER A 99 -7.72 30.81 -18.09
CA SER A 99 -6.36 31.18 -17.68
C SER A 99 -6.33 32.04 -16.41
N SER A 100 -7.35 32.87 -16.17
CA SER A 100 -7.48 33.68 -14.95
C SER A 100 -7.62 32.79 -13.71
N ILE A 101 -8.45 31.75 -13.79
CA ILE A 101 -8.65 30.79 -12.68
C ILE A 101 -7.38 29.99 -12.39
N ARG A 102 -6.66 29.56 -13.44
CA ARG A 102 -5.36 28.87 -13.28
C ARG A 102 -4.33 29.75 -12.58
N THR A 103 -4.24 31.02 -12.99
CA THR A 103 -3.31 31.99 -12.39
C THR A 103 -3.59 32.19 -10.91
N ILE A 104 -4.87 32.31 -10.52
CA ILE A 104 -5.26 32.40 -9.11
C ILE A 104 -4.88 31.15 -8.33
N SER A 105 -5.08 29.96 -8.90
CA SER A 105 -4.74 28.71 -8.21
C SER A 105 -3.25 28.61 -7.91
N ASN A 106 -2.41 28.99 -8.88
CA ASN A 106 -0.97 29.06 -8.68
C ASN A 106 -0.55 30.10 -7.63
N ILE A 107 -1.26 31.23 -7.53
CA ILE A 107 -0.99 32.24 -6.49
C ILE A 107 -1.39 31.71 -5.12
N ILE A 108 -2.59 31.13 -4.99
CA ILE A 108 -3.10 30.59 -3.72
C ILE A 108 -2.23 29.43 -3.21
N GLU A 109 -1.81 28.52 -4.08
CA GLU A 109 -0.92 27.40 -3.70
C GLU A 109 0.45 27.87 -3.21
N LYS A 110 0.91 29.03 -3.70
CA LYS A 110 2.18 29.65 -3.28
C LYS A 110 2.02 30.53 -2.04
N LEU A 111 0.79 30.85 -1.62
CA LEU A 111 0.59 31.52 -0.35
C LEU A 111 0.89 30.51 0.75
N PRO A 112 1.84 30.80 1.66
CA PRO A 112 1.98 30.00 2.87
C PRO A 112 0.63 30.02 3.57
N GLN A 113 0.19 28.88 4.12
CA GLN A 113 -1.10 28.74 4.78
C GLN A 113 -1.21 29.76 5.92
N PHE A 114 -1.72 30.96 5.63
CA PHE A 114 -1.72 32.10 6.53
C PHE A 114 -3.16 32.43 6.89
N GLU A 115 -3.54 32.01 8.10
CA GLU A 115 -4.80 32.30 8.76
C GLU A 115 -5.13 33.80 8.94
N ASN A 116 -4.31 34.76 8.50
CA ASN A 116 -4.41 36.14 9.00
C ASN A 116 -4.14 37.28 7.99
N TYR A 117 -4.57 37.17 6.73
CA TYR A 117 -4.64 38.34 5.85
C TYR A 117 -6.06 38.75 5.51
N THR A 118 -6.67 39.44 6.46
CA THR A 118 -7.76 40.38 6.21
C THR A 118 -7.25 41.49 5.28
N ARG A 119 -7.93 41.68 4.14
CA ARG A 119 -8.01 42.94 3.38
C ARG A 119 -6.68 43.60 2.95
N ARG A 120 -6.07 43.07 1.87
CA ARG A 120 -5.75 43.97 0.74
C ARG A 120 -6.78 43.67 -0.34
N PHE A 121 -7.81 44.52 -0.40
CA PHE A 121 -8.93 44.37 -1.33
C PHE A 121 -8.45 44.77 -2.72
N ASP A 122 -7.73 43.87 -3.40
CA ASP A 122 -7.50 44.01 -4.83
C ASP A 122 -8.82 43.62 -5.54
N GLN A 123 -9.48 44.62 -6.11
CA GLN A 123 -10.77 44.44 -6.78
C GLN A 123 -10.68 43.52 -8.01
N SER A 124 -9.52 43.50 -8.68
CA SER A 124 -9.27 42.61 -9.81
C SER A 124 -9.08 41.16 -9.34
N LEU A 125 -8.37 40.97 -8.23
CA LEU A 125 -8.21 39.65 -7.60
C LEU A 125 -9.54 39.16 -7.01
N SER A 126 -10.37 40.06 -6.48
CA SER A 126 -11.71 39.77 -5.96
C SER A 126 -12.68 39.30 -7.04
N TYR A 127 -12.72 39.98 -8.20
CA TYR A 127 -13.56 39.55 -9.34
C TYR A 127 -13.16 38.16 -9.84
N ASN A 128 -11.85 37.94 -10.05
CA ASN A 128 -11.34 36.66 -10.52
C ASN A 128 -11.46 35.55 -9.44
N ALA A 129 -11.34 35.89 -8.15
CA ALA A 129 -11.55 34.94 -7.04
C ALA A 129 -13.02 34.55 -6.91
N ASN A 130 -13.95 35.50 -7.09
CA ASN A 130 -15.38 35.24 -7.13
C ASN A 130 -15.76 34.34 -8.32
N GLU A 131 -15.12 34.55 -9.47
CA GLU A 131 -15.27 33.67 -10.63
C GLU A 131 -14.79 32.25 -10.28
N LYS A 132 -13.59 32.08 -9.72
CA LYS A 132 -13.08 30.78 -9.27
C LYS A 132 -14.04 30.10 -8.26
N ILE A 133 -14.54 30.84 -7.27
CA ILE A 133 -15.49 30.32 -6.26
C ILE A 133 -16.78 29.86 -6.94
N ALA A 134 -17.31 30.64 -7.87
CA ALA A 134 -18.51 30.29 -8.63
C ALA A 134 -18.29 29.00 -9.44
N TYR A 135 -17.16 28.86 -10.15
CA TYR A 135 -16.86 27.63 -10.87
C TYR A 135 -16.72 26.41 -9.94
N HIS A 136 -16.06 26.54 -8.78
CA HIS A 136 -15.99 25.44 -7.81
C HIS A 136 -17.38 25.03 -7.37
N TYR A 137 -18.26 26.00 -7.08
CA TYR A 137 -19.64 25.72 -6.72
C TYR A 137 -20.39 25.00 -7.85
N TYR A 138 -20.33 25.48 -9.09
CA TYR A 138 -21.01 24.86 -10.23
C TYR A 138 -20.49 23.45 -10.55
N ILE A 139 -19.18 23.25 -10.49
CA ILE A 139 -18.57 21.92 -10.64
C ILE A 139 -19.04 21.00 -9.52
N GLN A 140 -19.05 21.47 -8.27
CA GLN A 140 -19.52 20.68 -7.14
C GLN A 140 -21.00 20.28 -7.28
N GLN A 141 -21.86 21.22 -7.71
CA GLN A 141 -23.28 20.90 -7.91
C GLN A 141 -23.50 19.96 -9.10
N SER A 142 -22.78 20.15 -10.21
CA SER A 142 -22.89 19.25 -11.38
C SER A 142 -22.45 17.84 -11.04
N ILE A 143 -21.31 17.66 -10.35
CA ILE A 143 -20.87 16.35 -9.85
C ILE A 143 -21.93 15.75 -8.93
N ARG A 144 -22.45 16.52 -7.97
CA ARG A 144 -23.49 16.04 -7.05
C ARG A 144 -24.75 15.57 -7.80
N ASN A 145 -25.17 16.31 -8.82
CA ASN A 145 -26.34 15.96 -9.65
C ASN A 145 -26.10 14.67 -10.44
N VAL A 146 -24.95 14.56 -11.10
CA VAL A 146 -24.54 13.38 -11.88
C VAL A 146 -24.46 12.15 -10.99
N LEU A 147 -23.72 12.24 -9.87
CA LEU A 147 -23.58 11.16 -8.90
C LEU A 147 -24.95 10.74 -8.34
N ARG A 148 -25.80 11.70 -7.99
CA ARG A 148 -27.15 11.43 -7.49
C ARG A 148 -27.94 10.61 -8.50
N ARG A 149 -28.00 11.03 -9.77
CA ARG A 149 -28.78 10.32 -10.81
C ARG A 149 -28.21 8.93 -11.12
N LEU A 150 -26.89 8.80 -11.23
CA LEU A 150 -26.25 7.54 -11.59
C LEU A 150 -26.28 6.51 -10.45
N LEU A 151 -26.10 6.97 -9.20
CA LEU A 151 -26.12 6.09 -8.02
C LEU A 151 -27.54 5.76 -7.57
N GLN A 152 -28.50 6.70 -7.62
CA GLN A 152 -29.90 6.43 -7.23
C GLN A 152 -30.55 5.33 -8.06
N HIS A 153 -30.16 5.20 -9.33
CA HIS A 153 -30.69 4.18 -10.23
C HIS A 153 -29.81 2.91 -10.30
N ASN A 154 -28.83 2.75 -9.40
CA ASN A 154 -27.87 1.63 -9.40
C ASN A 154 -27.21 1.37 -10.77
N ARG A 155 -26.98 2.44 -11.55
CA ARG A 155 -26.44 2.31 -12.93
C ARG A 155 -24.92 2.17 -12.96
N PHE A 156 -24.27 2.38 -11.82
CA PHE A 156 -22.82 2.30 -11.70
C PHE A 156 -22.26 0.95 -12.19
N ASP A 157 -22.85 -0.17 -11.75
CA ASP A 157 -22.37 -1.50 -12.11
C ASP A 157 -22.53 -1.78 -13.60
N ALA A 158 -23.64 -1.34 -14.19
CA ALA A 158 -23.90 -1.45 -15.63
C ALA A 158 -22.88 -0.62 -16.44
N VAL A 159 -22.62 0.61 -16.03
CA VAL A 159 -21.62 1.49 -16.66
C VAL A 159 -20.23 0.85 -16.59
N LYS A 160 -19.83 0.36 -15.41
CA LYS A 160 -18.53 -0.28 -15.19
C LYS A 160 -18.39 -1.57 -16.01
N LEU A 161 -19.45 -2.36 -16.13
CA LEU A 161 -19.48 -3.58 -16.95
C LEU A 161 -19.33 -3.26 -18.44
N ILE A 162 -20.05 -2.26 -18.95
CA ILE A 162 -19.94 -1.82 -20.35
C ILE A 162 -18.50 -1.37 -20.65
N LEU A 163 -17.92 -0.54 -19.78
CA LEU A 163 -16.55 -0.07 -19.97
C LEU A 163 -15.54 -1.22 -19.93
N LYS A 164 -15.70 -2.17 -19.01
CA LYS A 164 -14.85 -3.36 -18.91
C LYS A 164 -14.94 -4.23 -20.17
N ASN A 165 -16.15 -4.50 -20.65
CA ASN A 165 -16.36 -5.34 -21.84
C ASN A 165 -15.79 -4.74 -23.11
N ASN A 166 -15.72 -3.41 -23.18
CA ASN A 166 -15.14 -2.67 -24.32
C ASN A 166 -13.66 -2.32 -24.11
N ASN A 167 -13.01 -2.76 -23.02
CA ASN A 167 -11.64 -2.39 -22.65
C ASN A 167 -11.40 -0.86 -22.56
N LEU A 168 -12.44 -0.11 -22.16
CA LEU A 168 -12.43 1.35 -22.05
C LEU A 168 -12.28 1.84 -20.60
N LEU A 169 -11.99 0.94 -19.65
CA LEU A 169 -11.89 1.33 -18.25
C LEU A 169 -10.67 2.26 -18.06
N PRO A 170 -10.85 3.49 -17.56
CA PRO A 170 -9.73 4.40 -17.37
C PRO A 170 -8.78 3.86 -16.29
N PRO A 171 -7.45 4.08 -16.44
CA PRO A 171 -6.51 3.74 -15.39
C PRO A 171 -6.78 4.60 -14.14
N PRO A 172 -6.69 4.04 -12.93
CA PRO A 172 -6.89 4.80 -11.69
C PRO A 172 -5.89 5.96 -11.61
N LYS A 173 -6.38 7.17 -11.31
CA LYS A 173 -5.49 8.32 -11.07
C LYS A 173 -4.83 8.22 -9.69
N ASP A 174 -3.82 9.06 -9.45
CA ASP A 174 -3.06 9.07 -8.20
C ASP A 174 -3.96 9.24 -6.97
N LEU A 175 -4.95 10.13 -7.02
CA LEU A 175 -5.89 10.34 -5.92
C LEU A 175 -6.74 9.08 -5.62
N MET A 176 -7.22 8.40 -6.67
CA MET A 176 -7.92 7.13 -6.53
C MET A 176 -7.05 6.07 -5.87
N ARG A 177 -5.79 5.97 -6.31
CA ARG A 177 -4.81 5.04 -5.73
C ARG A 177 -4.58 5.34 -4.24
N VAL A 178 -4.36 6.60 -3.89
CA VAL A 178 -4.17 7.03 -2.49
C VAL A 178 -5.41 6.76 -1.65
N LEU A 179 -6.61 6.99 -2.19
CA LEU A 179 -7.86 6.71 -1.48
C LEU A 179 -8.03 5.21 -1.19
N LYS A 180 -7.72 4.34 -2.16
CA LYS A 180 -7.73 2.89 -1.97
C LYS A 180 -6.70 2.45 -0.92
N MET A 181 -5.47 3.00 -0.99
CA MET A 181 -4.44 2.75 0.01
C MET A 181 -4.86 3.21 1.41
N LEU A 182 -5.49 4.38 1.52
CA LEU A 182 -5.99 4.90 2.80
C LEU A 182 -7.10 4.00 3.37
N ARG A 183 -8.03 3.56 2.51
CA ARG A 183 -9.08 2.62 2.88
C ARG A 183 -8.47 1.31 3.39
N ASP A 184 -7.49 0.75 2.68
CA ASP A 184 -6.87 -0.52 3.07
C ASP A 184 -6.07 -0.38 4.37
N SER A 185 -5.31 0.71 4.53
CA SER A 185 -4.62 1.03 5.79
C SER A 185 -5.60 1.24 6.95
N ALA A 186 -6.74 1.91 6.71
CA ALA A 186 -7.79 2.04 7.72
C ALA A 186 -8.37 0.68 8.11
N MET A 187 -8.63 -0.20 7.12
CA MET A 187 -9.10 -1.57 7.37
C MET A 187 -8.13 -2.32 8.27
N GLU A 188 -6.84 -2.31 7.94
CA GLU A 188 -5.80 -2.96 8.74
C GLU A 188 -5.81 -2.45 10.18
N ARG A 189 -5.81 -1.13 10.36
CA ARG A 189 -5.81 -0.50 11.70
C ARG A 189 -7.06 -0.80 12.51
N PHE A 190 -8.19 -0.94 11.83
CA PHE A 190 -9.47 -1.30 12.43
C PHE A 190 -9.58 -2.77 12.82
N LEU A 191 -8.82 -3.63 12.16
CA LEU A 191 -8.75 -5.05 12.48
C LEU A 191 -7.70 -5.36 13.55
N THR A 192 -6.71 -4.49 13.74
CA THR A 192 -5.69 -4.61 14.80
C THR A 192 -6.19 -4.06 16.12
N THR A 193 -6.12 -4.86 17.18
CA THR A 193 -6.35 -4.36 18.55
C THR A 193 -5.08 -3.68 19.10
N PRO A 194 -5.21 -2.71 20.03
CA PRO A 194 -4.03 -2.07 20.65
C PRO A 194 -3.17 -3.07 21.45
N LEU A 195 -3.74 -4.20 21.87
CA LEU A 195 -3.01 -5.30 22.49
C LEU A 195 -2.20 -6.07 21.43
N GLU A 196 -2.80 -6.42 20.30
CA GLU A 196 -2.11 -7.06 19.17
C GLU A 196 -0.95 -6.19 18.66
N GLU A 197 -1.10 -4.86 18.60
CA GLU A 197 -0.02 -3.97 18.19
C GLU A 197 1.16 -4.01 19.18
N ARG A 198 0.89 -4.05 20.49
CA ARG A 198 1.93 -4.20 21.53
C ARG A 198 2.62 -5.55 21.48
N GLU A 199 1.84 -6.63 21.35
CA GLU A 199 2.38 -7.99 21.21
C GLU A 199 3.27 -8.11 19.97
N LYS A 200 2.89 -7.49 18.84
CA LYS A 200 3.71 -7.43 17.62
C LYS A 200 5.03 -6.69 17.85
N VAL A 201 5.00 -5.55 18.54
CA VAL A 201 6.21 -4.78 18.87
C VAL A 201 7.15 -5.58 19.77
N ASP A 202 6.63 -6.27 20.78
CA ASP A 202 7.44 -7.08 21.70
C ASP A 202 8.00 -8.34 21.01
N GLN A 203 7.22 -8.96 20.13
CA GLN A 203 7.68 -10.06 19.27
C GLN A 203 8.81 -9.60 18.33
N MET A 204 8.68 -8.43 17.70
CA MET A 204 9.71 -7.87 16.83
C MET A 204 11.00 -7.56 17.59
N LYS A 205 10.91 -6.99 18.80
CA LYS A 205 12.09 -6.78 19.68
C LYS A 205 12.79 -8.09 20.01
N ASN A 206 12.02 -9.14 20.35
CA ASN A 206 12.58 -10.45 20.66
C ASN A 206 13.27 -11.07 19.44
N LEU A 207 12.66 -10.97 18.24
CA LEU A 207 13.28 -11.42 16.99
C LEU A 207 14.59 -10.67 16.70
N ASN A 208 14.63 -9.35 16.90
CA ASN A 208 15.86 -8.56 16.71
C ASN A 208 16.98 -8.97 17.67
N ILE A 209 16.66 -9.23 18.94
CA ILE A 209 17.65 -9.71 19.92
C ILE A 209 18.22 -11.07 19.48
N ARG A 210 17.35 -11.97 19.02
CA ARG A 210 17.78 -13.29 18.53
C ARG A 210 18.57 -13.20 17.25
N LEU A 211 18.20 -12.31 16.32
CA LEU A 211 18.94 -12.06 15.09
C LEU A 211 20.35 -11.54 15.40
N SER A 212 20.48 -10.54 16.26
CA SER A 212 21.79 -10.02 16.68
C SER A 212 22.65 -11.09 17.36
N SER A 213 22.05 -11.93 18.21
CA SER A 213 22.75 -13.08 18.81
C SER A 213 23.19 -14.10 17.76
N ASN A 214 22.35 -14.38 16.76
CA ASN A 214 22.68 -15.30 15.68
C ASN A 214 23.79 -14.74 14.78
N GLU A 215 23.76 -13.46 14.46
CA GLU A 215 24.83 -12.78 13.71
C GLU A 215 26.18 -12.90 14.44
N ALA A 216 26.20 -12.72 15.76
CA ALA A 216 27.40 -12.90 16.56
C ALA A 216 27.93 -14.34 16.52
N VAL A 217 27.03 -15.34 16.58
CA VAL A 217 27.41 -16.76 16.47
C VAL A 217 27.92 -17.09 15.07
N ILE A 218 27.27 -16.58 14.03
CA ILE A 218 27.70 -16.76 12.64
C ILE A 218 29.10 -16.16 12.44
N ALA A 219 29.34 -14.93 12.89
CA ALA A 219 30.66 -14.29 12.80
C ALA A 219 31.75 -15.08 13.54
N LYS A 220 31.41 -15.68 14.70
CA LYS A 220 32.34 -16.55 15.44
C LYS A 220 32.65 -17.83 14.66
N LEU A 221 31.64 -18.48 14.09
CA LEU A 221 31.81 -19.69 13.29
C LEU A 221 32.56 -19.43 11.98
N GLU A 222 32.33 -18.28 11.33
CA GLU A 222 33.08 -17.85 10.15
C GLU A 222 34.56 -17.62 10.48
N LYS A 223 34.84 -17.01 11.64
CA LYS A 223 36.21 -16.84 12.11
C LYS A 223 36.87 -18.19 12.40
N GLU A 224 36.21 -19.07 13.15
CA GLU A 224 36.72 -20.42 13.46
C GLU A 224 36.95 -21.25 12.17
N LEU A 225 36.07 -21.12 11.18
CA LEU A 225 36.25 -21.74 9.86
C LEU A 225 37.46 -21.15 9.12
N SER A 226 37.62 -19.84 9.12
CA SER A 226 38.79 -19.17 8.51
C SER A 226 40.10 -19.59 9.16
N ASP A 227 40.12 -19.66 10.49
CA ASP A 227 41.29 -20.09 11.25
C ASP A 227 41.63 -21.56 10.96
N ALA A 228 40.63 -22.45 10.93
CA ALA A 228 40.81 -23.87 10.61
C ALA A 228 41.22 -24.13 9.15
N VAL A 229 40.75 -23.30 8.20
CA VAL A 229 41.19 -23.36 6.80
C VAL A 229 42.64 -22.90 6.67
N ALA A 230 43.03 -21.81 7.33
CA ALA A 230 44.40 -21.32 7.33
C ALA A 230 45.38 -22.34 7.96
N GLU A 231 44.98 -23.00 9.05
CA GLU A 231 45.78 -24.06 9.67
C GLU A 231 45.97 -25.26 8.74
N ARG A 232 44.89 -25.75 8.11
CA ARG A 232 45.03 -26.80 7.08
C ARG A 232 45.90 -26.38 5.91
N ASP A 233 45.75 -25.16 5.39
CA ASP A 233 46.55 -24.70 4.25
C ASP A 233 48.04 -24.57 4.62
N ALA A 234 48.35 -24.23 5.88
CA ALA A 234 49.71 -24.26 6.41
C ALA A 234 50.26 -25.68 6.53
N GLU A 235 49.47 -26.65 7.00
CA GLU A 235 49.87 -28.07 7.04
C GLU A 235 50.07 -28.67 5.65
N VAL A 236 49.19 -28.33 4.70
CA VAL A 236 49.31 -28.72 3.28
C VAL A 236 50.57 -28.12 2.66
N SER A 237 50.88 -26.85 2.97
CA SER A 237 52.11 -26.20 2.52
C SER A 237 53.37 -26.82 3.12
N GLN A 238 53.34 -27.24 4.40
CA GLN A 238 54.45 -27.96 5.02
C GLN A 238 54.65 -29.34 4.39
N THR A 239 53.57 -30.10 4.17
CA THR A 239 53.66 -31.43 3.54
C THR A 239 54.11 -31.35 2.08
N LEU A 240 53.68 -30.34 1.32
CA LEU A 240 54.19 -30.04 -0.02
C LEU A 240 55.67 -29.62 -0.01
N GLY A 241 56.09 -28.77 0.94
CA GLY A 241 57.49 -28.38 1.11
C GLY A 241 58.40 -29.57 1.41
N ILE A 242 57.93 -30.51 2.23
CA ILE A 242 58.64 -31.77 2.51
C ILE A 242 58.70 -32.65 1.26
N PHE A 243 57.63 -32.71 0.45
CA PHE A 243 57.60 -33.48 -0.79
C PHE A 243 58.51 -32.91 -1.90
N ILE A 244 58.70 -31.59 -1.94
CA ILE A 244 59.62 -30.93 -2.89
C ILE A 244 61.09 -31.18 -2.50
N PHE A 245 61.40 -31.36 -1.22
CA PHE A 245 62.76 -31.69 -0.75
C PHE A 245 63.14 -33.16 -0.88
N LEU A 246 62.18 -34.04 -1.20
CA LEU A 246 62.36 -35.50 -1.32
C LEU A 246 62.36 -36.03 -2.76
N ASN A 247 62.35 -35.15 -3.77
CA ASN A 247 62.65 -35.45 -5.18
C ASN A 247 63.91 -34.70 -5.64
#